data_AF-A0A1M5AZ42-F1
#
_entry.id   AF-A0A1M5AZ42-F1
#
_cell.length_a   1.000
_cell.length_b   1.000
_cell.length_c   1.000
_cell.angle_alpha   90.00
_cell.angle_beta   90.00
_cell.angle_gamma   90.00
#
_symmetry.space_group_name_H-M   'P 1'
#
loop_
_entity.id
_entity.type
_entity.pdbx_description
1 polymer ?
#
loop_
_entity_poly.entity_id
_entity_poly.type
_entity_poly.pdbx_seq_one_letter_code
_entity_poly.pdbx_strand_id
1 'polypeptide(L)'
;MKLLRHPSSIRVLISFLQAHAVILLLFLLLPLAAAAESAQRQWAGNWLVVSEGDDQLVWQLHADGSGFAYGFHPSGRLSHGFAISWQLKGDRVRVRTGASVRCTAGVIAVSFTGWSPVTLDFSVVDGRHWLQDGGGLLSFQRRLSSWNTPRAGSSCPDLAS
;
A
#
# COMPACT_ATOMS: atom_id res chain seq x y z
N MET A 1 -57.38 -32.11 -25.09
CA MET A 1 -56.47 -31.12 -25.71
C MET A 1 -55.54 -30.58 -24.63
N LYS A 2 -54.27 -30.97 -24.62
CA LYS A 2 -53.25 -30.45 -23.69
C LYS A 2 -52.49 -29.33 -24.40
N LEU A 3 -52.71 -28.08 -24.00
CA LEU A 3 -51.94 -26.93 -24.48
C LEU A 3 -50.49 -27.06 -23.97
N LEU A 4 -49.57 -27.34 -24.90
CA LEU A 4 -48.13 -27.23 -24.68
C LEU A 4 -47.81 -25.76 -24.45
N ARG A 5 -47.61 -25.37 -23.18
CA ARG A 5 -47.05 -24.06 -22.83
C ARG A 5 -45.61 -24.01 -23.36
N HIS A 6 -45.40 -23.36 -24.50
CA HIS A 6 -44.06 -23.01 -24.95
C HIS A 6 -43.44 -22.07 -23.90
N PRO A 7 -42.28 -22.42 -23.30
CA PRO A 7 -41.53 -21.46 -22.52
C PRO A 7 -41.18 -20.28 -23.46
N SER A 8 -41.58 -19.07 -23.08
CA SER A 8 -41.42 -17.88 -23.91
C SER A 8 -39.95 -17.71 -24.30
N SER A 9 -39.62 -17.89 -25.59
CA SER A 9 -38.30 -17.73 -26.20
C SER A 9 -37.60 -16.42 -25.81
N ILE A 10 -38.40 -15.38 -25.52
CA ILE A 10 -37.97 -14.08 -24.99
C ILE A 10 -37.20 -14.21 -23.67
N ARG A 11 -37.63 -15.07 -22.74
CA ARG A 11 -36.93 -15.26 -21.45
C ARG A 11 -35.56 -15.89 -21.65
N VAL A 12 -35.47 -16.86 -22.56
CA VAL A 12 -34.20 -17.53 -22.89
C VAL A 12 -33.24 -16.53 -23.53
N LEU A 13 -33.72 -15.72 -24.49
CA LEU A 13 -32.93 -14.66 -25.12
C LEU A 13 -32.41 -13.64 -24.10
N ILE A 14 -33.25 -13.20 -23.16
CA ILE A 14 -32.86 -12.27 -22.09
C ILE A 14 -31.79 -12.89 -21.19
N SER A 15 -31.93 -14.15 -20.78
CA SER A 15 -30.91 -14.83 -19.98
C SER A 15 -29.57 -14.99 -20.72
N PHE A 16 -29.61 -15.27 -22.02
CA PHE A 16 -28.40 -15.28 -22.84
C PHE A 16 -27.74 -13.89 -22.89
N LEU A 17 -28.50 -12.83 -23.14
CA LEU A 17 -27.99 -11.46 -23.13
C LEU A 17 -27.40 -11.06 -21.78
N GLN A 18 -28.02 -11.43 -20.66
CA GLN A 18 -27.50 -11.19 -19.32
C GLN A 18 -26.18 -11.92 -19.07
N ALA A 19 -26.08 -13.21 -19.46
CA ALA A 19 -24.85 -13.96 -19.32
C ALA A 19 -23.71 -13.35 -20.17
N HIS A 20 -24.00 -12.94 -21.40
CA HIS A 20 -23.02 -12.27 -22.26
C HIS A 20 -22.58 -10.92 -21.69
N ALA A 21 -23.52 -10.13 -21.15
CA ALA A 21 -23.20 -8.86 -20.49
C ALA A 21 -22.30 -9.06 -19.26
N VAL A 22 -22.56 -10.08 -18.44
CA VAL A 22 -21.70 -10.42 -17.29
C VAL A 22 -20.32 -10.85 -17.75
N ILE A 23 -20.22 -11.71 -18.78
CA ILE A 23 -18.94 -12.15 -19.33
C ILE A 23 -18.15 -10.96 -19.87
N LEU A 24 -18.78 -10.07 -20.64
CA LEU A 24 -18.16 -8.83 -21.16
C LEU A 24 -17.67 -7.92 -20.03
N LEU A 25 -18.50 -7.74 -18.99
CA LEU A 25 -18.14 -6.95 -17.83
C LEU A 25 -16.92 -7.54 -17.11
N LEU A 26 -16.88 -8.86 -16.90
CA LEU A 26 -15.73 -9.54 -16.29
C LEU A 26 -14.48 -9.39 -17.16
N PHE A 27 -14.62 -9.55 -18.48
CA PHE A 27 -13.51 -9.43 -19.43
C PHE A 27 -12.89 -8.03 -19.45
N LEU A 28 -13.69 -7.00 -19.16
CA LEU A 28 -13.23 -5.61 -19.04
C LEU A 28 -12.64 -5.29 -17.66
N LEU A 29 -13.23 -5.81 -16.58
CA LEU A 29 -12.83 -5.46 -15.21
C LEU A 29 -11.57 -6.22 -14.74
N LEU A 30 -11.43 -7.48 -15.11
CA LEU A 30 -10.28 -8.31 -14.72
C LEU A 30 -8.92 -7.74 -15.14
N PRO A 31 -8.69 -7.33 -16.40
CA PRO A 31 -7.39 -6.78 -16.80
C PRO A 31 -7.08 -5.45 -16.13
N LEU A 32 -8.09 -4.60 -15.86
CA LEU A 32 -7.91 -3.36 -15.11
C LEU A 32 -7.45 -3.63 -13.67
N ALA A 33 -8.11 -4.57 -12.98
CA ALA A 33 -7.73 -4.95 -11.62
C ALA A 33 -6.31 -5.54 -11.58
N ALA A 34 -5.98 -6.41 -12.55
CA ALA A 34 -4.65 -7.00 -12.66
C ALA A 34 -3.56 -5.94 -12.91
N ALA A 35 -3.82 -4.94 -13.76
CA ALA A 35 -2.89 -3.85 -14.01
C ALA A 35 -2.65 -3.00 -12.76
N ALA A 36 -3.70 -2.63 -12.03
CA ALA A 36 -3.58 -1.89 -10.78
C ALA A 36 -2.78 -2.66 -9.71
N GLU A 37 -3.06 -3.95 -9.55
CA GLU A 37 -2.31 -4.81 -8.63
C GLU A 37 -0.84 -4.93 -9.04
N SER A 38 -0.56 -5.05 -10.34
CA SER A 38 0.81 -5.11 -10.85
C SER A 38 1.60 -3.83 -10.55
N ALA A 39 0.98 -2.65 -10.67
CA ALA A 39 1.61 -1.38 -10.35
C ALA A 39 1.89 -1.24 -8.84
N GLN A 40 0.95 -1.64 -7.99
CA GLN A 40 1.16 -1.64 -6.54
C GLN A 40 2.29 -2.60 -6.14
N ARG A 41 2.35 -3.79 -6.75
CA ARG A 41 3.41 -4.78 -6.51
C ARG A 41 4.81 -4.28 -6.89
N GLN A 42 4.96 -3.37 -7.84
CA GLN A 42 6.28 -2.81 -8.19
C GLN A 42 6.90 -2.02 -7.04
N TRP A 43 6.08 -1.32 -6.28
CA TRP A 43 6.50 -0.56 -5.09
C TRP A 43 6.66 -1.44 -3.85
N ALA A 44 6.09 -2.64 -3.84
CA ALA A 44 6.22 -3.55 -2.71
C ALA A 44 7.69 -3.92 -2.45
N GLY A 45 8.08 -3.99 -1.17
CA GLY A 45 9.42 -4.27 -0.68
C GLY A 45 9.84 -3.30 0.42
N ASN A 46 11.02 -3.53 0.96
CA ASN A 46 11.66 -2.63 1.91
C ASN A 46 12.51 -1.62 1.15
N TRP A 47 12.36 -0.34 1.44
CA TRP A 47 13.05 0.75 0.76
C TRP A 47 13.77 1.64 1.75
N LEU A 48 15.00 2.03 1.40
CA LEU A 48 15.58 3.24 1.93
C LEU A 48 14.98 4.41 1.18
N VAL A 49 14.35 5.33 1.92
CA VAL A 49 13.71 6.52 1.40
C VAL A 49 14.38 7.73 2.01
N VAL A 50 14.62 8.76 1.21
CA VAL A 50 15.17 10.04 1.66
C VAL A 50 14.12 11.11 1.43
N SER A 51 13.79 11.87 2.48
CA SER A 51 12.95 13.06 2.37
C SER A 51 13.77 14.26 1.90
N GLU A 52 13.10 15.32 1.43
CA GLU A 52 13.76 16.58 1.06
C GLU A 52 14.56 17.25 2.20
N GLY A 53 14.29 16.87 3.47
CA GLY A 53 15.06 17.32 4.63
C GLY A 53 16.29 16.46 4.95
N ASP A 54 16.70 15.56 4.05
CA ASP A 54 17.73 14.53 4.25
C ASP A 54 17.42 13.54 5.37
N ASP A 55 16.15 13.44 5.80
CA ASP A 55 15.76 12.42 6.76
C ASP A 55 15.84 11.05 6.11
N GLN A 56 16.57 10.15 6.76
CA GLN A 56 16.61 8.75 6.37
C GLN A 56 15.38 8.04 6.92
N LEU A 57 14.63 7.43 6.00
CA LEU A 57 13.43 6.68 6.28
C LEU A 57 13.59 5.25 5.76
N VAL A 58 12.91 4.31 6.42
CA VAL A 58 12.68 2.98 5.85
C VAL A 58 11.20 2.78 5.65
N TRP A 59 10.80 2.55 4.40
CA TRP A 59 9.44 2.22 4.03
C TRP A 59 9.37 0.74 3.68
N GLN A 60 8.68 -0.02 4.52
CA GLN A 60 8.33 -1.41 4.27
C GLN A 60 6.93 -1.45 3.68
N LEU A 61 6.84 -1.63 2.36
CA LEU A 61 5.60 -1.67 1.61
C LEU A 61 5.22 -3.12 1.30
N HIS A 62 4.15 -3.63 1.90
CA HIS A 62 3.63 -4.95 1.53
C HIS A 62 2.65 -4.84 0.36
N ALA A 63 2.65 -5.84 -0.52
CA ALA A 63 1.81 -5.84 -1.72
C ALA A 63 0.30 -5.80 -1.43
N ASP A 64 -0.11 -6.27 -0.25
CA ASP A 64 -1.50 -6.25 0.23
C ASP A 64 -1.97 -4.86 0.69
N GLY A 65 -1.11 -3.84 0.65
CA GLY A 65 -1.42 -2.49 1.10
C GLY A 65 -1.21 -2.28 2.60
N SER A 66 -0.64 -3.24 3.33
CA SER A 66 -0.10 -3.01 4.67
C SER A 66 1.38 -2.60 4.60
N GLY A 67 1.95 -2.19 5.73
CA GLY A 67 3.36 -1.85 5.78
C GLY A 67 3.77 -1.12 7.05
N PHE A 68 4.99 -0.61 7.02
CA PHE A 68 5.53 0.25 8.06
C PHE A 68 6.39 1.37 7.46
N ALA A 69 6.37 2.54 8.09
CA ALA A 69 7.27 3.65 7.80
C ALA A 69 8.07 3.95 9.06
N TYR A 70 9.40 3.99 8.95
CA TYR A 70 10.32 4.26 10.05
C TYR A 70 11.16 5.48 9.72
N GLY A 71 11.37 6.36 10.70
CA GLY A 71 12.29 7.49 10.59
C GLY A 71 13.46 7.32 11.54
N PHE A 72 14.64 7.75 11.11
CA PHE A 72 15.89 7.57 11.85
C PHE A 72 16.51 8.92 12.16
N HIS A 73 17.19 9.00 13.31
CA HIS A 73 18.04 10.15 13.61
C HIS A 73 19.26 10.15 12.67
N PRO A 74 19.96 11.29 12.54
CA PRO A 74 21.23 11.36 11.80
C PRO A 74 22.28 10.35 12.29
N SER A 75 22.18 9.90 13.55
CA SER A 75 23.03 8.85 14.10
C SER A 75 22.72 7.44 13.59
N GLY A 76 21.68 7.25 12.80
CA GLY A 76 21.21 5.94 12.32
C GLY A 76 20.23 5.24 13.25
N ARG A 77 20.04 5.71 14.50
CA ARG A 77 19.12 5.10 15.45
C ARG A 77 17.66 5.39 15.11
N LEU A 78 16.79 4.38 15.25
CA LEU A 78 15.35 4.53 15.09
C LEU A 78 14.81 5.65 16.00
N SER A 79 14.18 6.65 15.39
CA SER A 79 13.57 7.78 16.10
C SER A 79 12.07 7.55 16.32
N HIS A 80 11.36 7.14 15.26
CA HIS A 80 9.94 6.90 15.26
C HIS A 80 9.56 5.93 14.14
N GLY A 81 8.35 5.41 14.19
CA GLY A 81 7.77 4.65 13.10
C GLY A 81 6.28 4.49 13.26
N PHE A 82 5.63 4.05 12.20
CA PHE A 82 4.21 3.84 12.13
C PHE A 82 3.90 2.58 11.33
N ALA A 83 2.94 1.79 11.79
CA ALA A 83 2.22 0.90 10.89
C ALA A 83 1.48 1.76 9.87
N ILE A 84 1.48 1.34 8.61
CA ILE A 84 0.81 2.05 7.54
C ILE A 84 -0.15 1.13 6.78
N SER A 85 -1.25 1.71 6.33
CA SER A 85 -2.07 1.17 5.27
C SER A 85 -1.92 2.09 4.07
N TRP A 86 -1.57 1.54 2.92
CA TRP A 86 -1.31 2.29 1.71
C TRP A 86 -2.03 1.67 0.51
N GLN A 87 -2.39 2.51 -0.45
CA GLN A 87 -3.05 2.07 -1.66
C GLN A 87 -2.64 2.95 -2.83
N LEU A 88 -2.26 2.32 -3.94
CA LEU A 88 -2.03 2.99 -5.22
C LEU A 88 -3.33 3.01 -6.05
N LYS A 89 -3.72 4.19 -6.53
CA LYS A 89 -4.85 4.39 -7.45
C LYS A 89 -4.39 5.29 -8.61
N GLY A 90 -4.05 4.65 -9.73
CA GLY A 90 -3.42 5.37 -10.84
C GLY A 90 -2.03 5.88 -10.43
N ASP A 91 -1.83 7.18 -10.52
CA ASP A 91 -0.61 7.90 -10.11
C ASP A 91 -0.70 8.45 -8.68
N ARG A 92 -1.76 8.14 -7.92
CA ARG A 92 -1.94 8.62 -6.55
C ARG A 92 -1.74 7.51 -5.54
N VAL A 93 -0.97 7.79 -4.48
CA VAL A 93 -0.83 6.91 -3.32
C VAL A 93 -1.50 7.56 -2.13
N ARG A 94 -2.37 6.82 -1.47
CA ARG A 94 -2.96 7.21 -0.20
C ARG A 94 -2.37 6.38 0.92
N VAL A 95 -1.89 7.02 1.98
CA VAL A 95 -1.31 6.36 3.16
C VAL A 95 -2.07 6.80 4.41
N ARG A 96 -2.38 5.84 5.28
CA ARG A 96 -2.90 6.06 6.63
C ARG A 96 -1.92 5.50 7.63
N THR A 97 -1.63 6.26 8.68
CA THR A 97 -0.78 5.82 9.79
C THR A 97 -1.62 5.21 10.90
N GLY A 98 -1.09 4.21 11.60
CA GLY A 98 -1.75 3.50 12.68
C GLY A 98 -0.84 3.40 13.90
N ALA A 99 -0.53 2.17 14.32
CA ALA A 99 0.29 1.90 15.50
C ALA A 99 1.61 2.67 15.44
N SER A 100 1.97 3.35 16.53
CA SER A 100 3.26 4.02 16.63
C SER A 100 4.31 3.05 17.15
N VAL A 101 5.52 3.15 16.59
CA VAL A 101 6.71 2.40 16.95
C VAL A 101 7.74 3.42 17.42
N ARG A 102 8.34 3.20 18.60
CA ARG A 102 9.39 4.08 19.13
C ARG A 102 10.48 3.26 19.79
N CYS A 103 11.67 3.83 19.87
CA CYS A 103 12.75 3.29 20.67
C CYS A 103 12.67 3.88 22.10
N THR A 104 12.43 3.03 23.10
CA THR A 104 12.39 3.44 24.51
C THR A 104 13.40 2.60 25.28
N ALA A 105 14.37 3.24 25.94
CA ALA A 105 15.41 2.56 26.71
C ALA A 105 16.15 1.43 25.92
N GLY A 106 16.36 1.63 24.61
CA GLY A 106 17.08 0.69 23.75
C GLY A 106 16.23 -0.48 23.21
N VAL A 107 14.95 -0.54 23.55
CA VAL A 107 14.01 -1.54 23.03
C VAL A 107 12.84 -0.92 22.27
N ILE A 108 12.26 -1.68 21.36
CA ILE A 108 11.08 -1.28 20.61
C ILE A 108 9.85 -1.30 21.50
N ALA A 109 9.22 -0.13 21.64
CA ALA A 109 7.90 0.05 22.20
C ALA A 109 6.89 0.28 21.07
N VAL A 110 5.73 -0.39 21.15
CA VAL A 110 4.63 -0.24 20.19
C VAL A 110 3.38 0.17 20.93
N SER A 111 2.64 1.13 20.38
CA SER A 111 1.32 1.52 20.89
C SER A 111 0.32 1.64 19.74
N PHE A 112 -0.91 1.15 19.95
CA PHE A 112 -1.98 1.26 18.97
C PHE A 112 -3.18 1.96 19.59
N THR A 113 -3.53 3.12 19.03
CA THR A 113 -4.70 3.91 19.43
C THR A 113 -5.78 3.93 18.35
N GLY A 114 -5.63 3.13 17.29
CA GLY A 114 -6.45 3.18 16.08
C GLY A 114 -5.70 3.74 14.88
N TRP A 115 -6.36 3.72 13.72
CA TRP A 115 -5.86 4.36 12.51
C TRP A 115 -6.12 5.87 12.57
N SER A 116 -5.12 6.66 12.19
CA SER A 116 -5.27 8.10 12.02
C SER A 116 -6.45 8.40 11.09
N PRO A 117 -7.30 9.39 11.42
CA PRO A 117 -8.32 9.89 10.51
C PRO A 117 -7.71 10.70 9.37
N VAL A 118 -6.47 11.18 9.53
CA VAL A 118 -5.74 11.94 8.52
C VAL A 118 -5.06 10.98 7.55
N THR A 119 -5.28 11.19 6.25
CA THR A 119 -4.56 10.52 5.18
C THR A 119 -3.41 11.41 4.70
N LEU A 120 -2.28 10.78 4.41
CA LEU A 120 -1.20 11.37 3.63
C LEU A 120 -1.42 10.96 2.18
N ASP A 121 -1.62 11.94 1.31
CA ASP A 121 -1.82 11.71 -0.12
C ASP A 121 -0.54 12.12 -0.87
N PHE A 122 -0.15 11.29 -1.85
CA PHE A 122 1.05 11.47 -2.65
C PHE A 122 0.75 11.28 -4.14
N SER A 123 1.50 11.98 -4.98
CA SER A 123 1.63 11.71 -6.41
C SER A 123 2.88 10.88 -6.70
N VAL A 124 2.74 9.81 -7.46
CA VAL A 124 3.86 9.11 -8.10
C VAL A 124 4.36 9.98 -9.24
N VAL A 125 5.56 10.53 -9.09
CA VAL A 125 6.16 11.42 -10.09
C VAL A 125 6.86 10.59 -11.18
N ASP A 126 7.54 9.53 -10.76
CA ASP A 126 8.21 8.58 -11.62
C ASP A 126 8.38 7.22 -10.90
N GLY A 127 9.18 6.31 -11.45
CA GLY A 127 9.42 4.99 -10.88
C GLY A 127 10.18 4.95 -9.54
N ARG A 128 10.61 6.10 -8.99
CA ARG A 128 11.36 6.19 -7.71
C ARG A 128 10.99 7.39 -6.83
N HIS A 129 10.04 8.24 -7.20
CA HIS A 129 9.72 9.43 -6.42
C HIS A 129 8.22 9.59 -6.16
N TRP A 130 7.86 9.85 -4.90
CA TRP A 130 6.52 10.23 -4.49
C TRP A 130 6.53 11.65 -3.94
N LEU A 131 5.66 12.53 -4.45
CA LEU A 131 5.51 13.90 -3.97
C LEU A 131 4.29 13.98 -3.05
N GLN A 132 4.50 14.41 -1.81
CA GLN A 132 3.40 14.57 -0.85
C GLN A 132 2.56 15.82 -1.15
N ASP A 133 1.24 15.71 -1.11
CA ASP A 133 0.34 16.86 -1.24
C ASP A 133 0.58 17.84 -0.07
N GLY A 134 1.06 19.05 -0.38
CA GLY A 134 1.42 20.07 0.62
C GLY A 134 2.67 19.75 1.45
N GLY A 135 3.48 18.78 1.02
CA GLY A 135 4.73 18.38 1.68
C GLY A 135 5.91 18.33 0.71
N GLY A 136 6.90 17.50 1.03
CA GLY A 136 8.12 17.33 0.25
C GLY A 136 8.16 16.07 -0.62
N LEU A 137 9.26 15.92 -1.35
CA LEU A 137 9.53 14.73 -2.14
C LEU A 137 10.06 13.57 -1.27
N LEU A 138 9.52 12.37 -1.48
CA LEU A 138 10.07 11.11 -1.00
C LEU A 138 10.81 10.40 -2.13
N SER A 139 12.11 10.21 -1.95
CA SER A 139 12.98 9.59 -2.94
C SER A 139 13.33 8.16 -2.54
N PHE A 140 12.82 7.18 -3.28
CA PHE A 140 13.06 5.76 -3.06
C PHE A 140 14.43 5.39 -3.65
N GLN A 141 15.46 5.35 -2.81
CA GLN A 141 16.85 5.22 -3.25
C GLN A 141 17.22 3.79 -3.64
N ARG A 142 17.02 2.84 -2.73
CA ARG A 142 17.39 1.44 -2.92
C ARG A 142 16.52 0.48 -2.12
N ARG A 143 16.46 -0.78 -2.55
CA ARG A 143 15.82 -1.86 -1.80
C ARG A 143 16.71 -2.30 -0.63
N LEU A 144 16.08 -2.63 0.49
CA LEU A 144 16.71 -3.14 1.71
C LEU A 144 16.32 -4.61 1.94
N SER A 145 16.94 -5.52 1.18
CA SER A 145 16.64 -6.96 1.26
C SER A 145 16.91 -7.58 2.65
N SER A 146 17.84 -7.02 3.41
CA SER A 146 18.17 -7.46 4.78
C SER A 146 17.33 -6.79 5.87
N TRP A 147 16.46 -5.83 5.53
CA TRP A 147 15.63 -5.16 6.51
C TRP A 147 14.58 -6.11 7.09
N ASN A 148 14.50 -6.13 8.42
CA ASN A 148 13.53 -6.91 9.17
C ASN A 148 12.62 -5.98 9.97
N THR A 149 11.32 -6.29 9.99
CA THR A 149 10.33 -5.56 10.79
C THR A 149 10.71 -5.63 12.27
N PRO A 150 10.98 -4.48 12.92
CA PRO A 150 11.27 -4.44 14.35
C PRO A 150 10.06 -4.93 15.14
N ARG A 151 10.30 -5.75 16.17
CA ARG A 151 9.24 -6.36 16.98
C ARG A 151 9.20 -5.72 18.36
N ALA A 152 8.02 -5.62 18.95
CA ALA A 152 7.90 -5.15 20.33
C ALA A 152 8.84 -5.94 21.26
N GLY A 153 9.63 -5.22 22.07
CA GLY A 153 10.62 -5.80 22.98
C GLY A 153 11.97 -6.18 22.35
N SER A 154 12.15 -6.09 21.02
CA SER A 154 13.47 -6.30 20.41
C SER A 154 14.38 -5.08 20.58
N SER A 155 15.68 -5.25 20.36
CA SER A 155 16.62 -4.12 20.28
C SER A 155 16.19 -3.12 19.20
N CYS A 156 16.43 -1.83 19.46
CA CYS A 156 16.16 -0.80 18.47
C CYS A 156 17.08 -0.96 17.26
N PRO A 157 16.55 -0.89 16.02
CA PRO A 157 17.35 -0.89 14.81
C PRO A 157 18.26 0.33 14.74
N ASP A 158 19.39 0.12 14.08
CA ASP A 158 20.35 1.14 13.69
C ASP A 158 20.66 0.97 12.19
N LEU A 159 20.49 2.04 11.42
CA LEU A 159 20.80 2.05 9.99
C LEU A 159 22.28 2.26 9.70
N ALA A 160 23.05 2.77 10.67
CA ALA A 160 24.47 3.02 10.51
C ALA A 160 25.35 1.79 10.82
N SER A 161 24.76 0.73 11.39
CA SER A 161 25.44 -0.51 11.80
C SER A 161 25.46 -1.60 10.74
#